data_AF-A0A4Y9SNT7-F1
#
_entry.id   AF-A0A4Y9SNT7-F1
#
_cell.length_a   1.000
_cell.length_b   1.000
_cell.length_c   1.000
_cell.angle_alpha   90.00
_cell.angle_beta   90.00
_cell.angle_gamma   90.00
#
_symmetry.space_group_name_H-M   'P 1'
#
loop_
_entity.id
_entity.type
_entity.pdbx_description
1 polymer ?
#
loop_
_entity_poly.entity_id
_entity_poly.type
_entity_poly.pdbx_seq_one_letter_code
_entity_poly.pdbx_strand_id
1 'polypeptide(L)'
;MNNVIEVVGWTLVDFAWQGAVIGVITALLLLTMRGAGPRQRYLVACAGLLACMAWPALQLMARLADGPATAASVRSMMAAGGGIATSTAGLAGLVQDHLPAIVGAWALCALLMAGRMLLGLAWIGRAGNEDSQAHPELQRRLDALAERFGIGRAVRVRVLANIQSPITAGWLKPIIMIPASLATRMPTDLLEALLAHELAHVKRMDYVVNLVQHLVETVLFYHPAVWWISRQVRAEREKIADDLAARHLGEPRRLARALSELEKMQFSGRNLALGADGGDLVDRIARLVRPQQRPAAWNALLPLILVATLGAAPLLQASVANPAAGTPSASSAQGKRDASRVTGDRQAVVDFASCSKPNYPHESLAKLETGTVTLAFDITVTGDVGSATVKKSSGHPLLDEAARSAIALCKFKPALKRGRAIASTTYVQYVWTLD
;
A
#
# COMPACT_ATOMS: atom_id res chain seq x y z
N MET A 1 -19.42 -12.97 -12.66
CA MET A 1 -18.82 -13.38 -11.37
C MET A 1 -17.33 -13.70 -11.49
N ASN A 2 -16.90 -14.51 -12.47
CA ASN A 2 -15.48 -14.91 -12.61
C ASN A 2 -14.48 -13.74 -12.69
N ASN A 3 -14.81 -12.65 -13.40
CA ASN A 3 -13.94 -11.48 -13.49
C ASN A 3 -13.73 -10.77 -12.13
N VAL A 4 -14.78 -10.66 -11.31
CA VAL A 4 -14.67 -10.00 -9.98
C VAL A 4 -13.80 -10.84 -9.04
N ILE A 5 -13.98 -12.16 -9.06
CA ILE A 5 -13.17 -13.09 -8.27
C ILE A 5 -11.70 -12.99 -8.69
N GLU A 6 -11.43 -12.91 -10.00
CA GLU A 6 -10.07 -12.78 -10.50
C GLU A 6 -9.41 -11.46 -10.05
N VAL A 7 -10.12 -10.34 -10.23
CA VAL A 7 -9.62 -9.01 -9.85
C VAL A 7 -9.39 -8.90 -8.35
N VAL A 8 -10.32 -9.38 -7.51
CA VAL A 8 -10.16 -9.38 -6.05
C VAL A 8 -9.03 -10.32 -5.63
N GLY A 9 -9.00 -11.54 -6.15
CA GLY A 9 -8.01 -12.55 -5.79
C GLY A 9 -6.58 -12.08 -6.06
N TRP A 10 -6.30 -11.58 -7.26
CA TRP A 10 -4.97 -11.05 -7.59
C TRP A 10 -4.62 -9.83 -6.76
N THR A 11 -5.59 -9.00 -6.36
CA THR A 11 -5.31 -7.82 -5.51
C THR A 11 -4.89 -8.25 -4.11
N LEU A 12 -5.52 -9.30 -3.55
CA LEU A 12 -5.13 -9.87 -2.26
C LEU A 12 -3.74 -10.52 -2.30
N VAL A 13 -3.43 -11.23 -3.39
CA VAL A 13 -2.13 -11.88 -3.60
C VAL A 13 -1.02 -10.84 -3.75
N ASP A 14 -1.23 -9.82 -4.57
CA ASP A 14 -0.24 -8.74 -4.73
C ASP A 14 0.00 -7.98 -3.43
N PHE A 15 -1.05 -7.81 -2.63
CA PHE A 15 -0.90 -7.12 -1.35
C PHE A 15 0.06 -7.85 -0.39
N ALA A 16 0.31 -9.16 -0.56
CA ALA A 16 1.24 -9.90 0.28
C ALA A 16 2.66 -9.30 0.27
N TRP A 17 3.16 -8.88 -0.90
CA TRP A 17 4.47 -8.22 -0.98
C TRP A 17 4.37 -6.72 -0.76
N GLN A 18 3.29 -6.07 -1.20
CA GLN A 18 3.09 -4.62 -1.03
C GLN A 18 3.00 -4.24 0.46
N GLY A 19 2.22 -5.00 1.24
CA GLY A 19 2.10 -4.79 2.68
C GLY A 19 3.43 -5.04 3.42
N ALA A 20 4.26 -5.97 2.94
CA ALA A 20 5.60 -6.20 3.48
C ALA A 20 6.52 -4.99 3.25
N VAL A 21 6.49 -4.42 2.05
CA VAL A 21 7.23 -3.20 1.70
C VAL A 21 6.79 -2.02 2.58
N ILE A 22 5.48 -1.79 2.72
CA ILE A 22 4.93 -0.75 3.61
C ILE A 22 5.38 -0.99 5.07
N GLY A 23 5.37 -2.24 5.52
CA GLY A 23 5.85 -2.65 6.83
C GLY A 23 7.32 -2.28 7.06
N VAL A 24 8.21 -2.62 6.12
CA VAL A 24 9.65 -2.32 6.20
C VAL A 24 9.89 -0.82 6.21
N ILE A 25 9.24 -0.07 5.32
CA ILE A 25 9.36 1.39 5.28
C ILE A 25 8.93 2.00 6.62
N THR A 26 7.75 1.60 7.12
CA THR A 26 7.24 2.08 8.41
C THR A 26 8.20 1.75 9.55
N ALA A 27 8.80 0.55 9.55
CA ALA A 27 9.80 0.15 10.53
C ALA A 27 11.06 1.01 10.46
N LEU A 28 11.63 1.21 9.27
CA LEU A 28 12.81 2.07 9.08
C LEU A 28 12.55 3.50 9.55
N LEU A 29 11.38 4.05 9.23
CA LEU A 29 10.98 5.38 9.69
C LEU A 29 10.89 5.43 11.23
N LEU A 30 10.20 4.48 11.86
CA LEU A 30 10.09 4.43 13.32
C LEU A 30 11.44 4.19 14.04
N LEU A 31 12.38 3.51 13.37
CA LEU A 31 13.76 3.33 13.85
C LEU A 31 14.56 4.63 13.80
N THR A 32 14.45 5.40 12.70
CA THR A 32 15.09 6.73 12.61
C THR A 32 14.48 7.73 13.59
N MET A 33 13.21 7.52 13.95
CA MET A 33 12.43 8.36 14.88
C MET A 33 12.46 7.83 16.33
N ARG A 34 13.53 7.15 16.75
CA ARG A 34 13.68 6.71 18.15
C ARG A 34 13.69 7.86 19.15
N GLY A 35 14.24 9.02 18.78
CA GLY A 35 14.24 10.23 19.61
C GLY A 35 12.95 11.08 19.51
N ALA A 36 12.05 10.76 18.58
CA ALA A 36 10.84 11.51 18.32
C ALA A 36 9.80 11.37 19.45
N GLY A 37 8.87 12.33 19.55
CA GLY A 37 7.74 12.25 20.47
C GLY A 37 6.75 11.14 20.07
N PRO A 38 5.95 10.58 21.02
CA PRO A 38 4.97 9.54 20.70
C PRO A 38 3.97 9.97 19.62
N ARG A 39 3.58 11.26 19.62
CA ARG A 39 2.70 11.84 18.59
C ARG A 39 3.24 11.71 17.17
N GLN A 40 4.54 11.90 16.96
CA GLN A 40 5.14 11.82 15.63
C GLN A 40 5.22 10.37 15.14
N ARG A 41 5.64 9.46 16.04
CA ARG A 41 5.67 8.02 15.79
C ARG A 41 4.28 7.47 15.48
N TYR A 42 3.29 7.92 16.24
CA TYR A 42 1.87 7.64 16.01
C TYR A 42 1.40 8.08 14.63
N LEU A 43 1.73 9.31 14.20
CA LEU A 43 1.34 9.79 12.86
C LEU A 43 1.95 8.94 11.74
N VAL A 44 3.21 8.55 11.86
CA VAL A 44 3.86 7.65 10.88
C VAL A 44 3.21 6.28 10.86
N ALA A 45 2.91 5.71 12.02
CA ALA A 45 2.22 4.41 12.11
C ALA A 45 0.79 4.48 11.51
N CYS A 46 0.05 5.57 11.77
CA CYS A 46 -1.26 5.81 11.15
C CYS A 46 -1.14 5.96 9.62
N ALA A 47 -0.13 6.69 9.13
CA ALA A 47 0.11 6.84 7.70
C ALA A 47 0.43 5.49 7.03
N GLY A 48 1.27 4.67 7.66
CA GLY A 48 1.56 3.31 7.19
C GLY A 48 0.30 2.43 7.14
N LEU A 49 -0.56 2.52 8.15
CA LEU A 49 -1.82 1.76 8.18
C LEU A 49 -2.81 2.24 7.10
N LEU A 50 -2.91 3.55 6.87
CA LEU A 50 -3.71 4.11 5.79
C LEU A 50 -3.16 3.70 4.42
N ALA A 51 -1.84 3.65 4.25
CA ALA A 51 -1.22 3.15 3.03
C ALA A 51 -1.55 1.67 2.78
N CYS A 52 -1.58 0.83 3.83
CA CYS A 52 -2.02 -0.57 3.72
C CYS A 52 -3.47 -0.71 3.22
N MET A 53 -4.35 0.25 3.52
CA MET A 53 -5.73 0.25 2.99
C MET A 53 -5.82 0.87 1.60
N ALA A 54 -5.16 2.01 1.40
CA ALA A 54 -5.25 2.78 0.16
C ALA A 54 -4.65 2.05 -1.03
N TRP A 55 -3.50 1.39 -0.86
CA TRP A 55 -2.82 0.71 -1.96
C TRP A 55 -3.68 -0.39 -2.63
N PRO A 56 -4.16 -1.42 -1.92
CA PRO A 56 -4.99 -2.46 -2.53
C PRO A 56 -6.34 -1.91 -3.01
N ALA A 57 -6.91 -0.90 -2.35
CA ALA A 57 -8.14 -0.26 -2.80
C ALA A 57 -7.96 0.45 -4.16
N LEU A 58 -6.89 1.23 -4.32
CA LEU A 58 -6.56 1.90 -5.59
C LEU A 58 -6.24 0.88 -6.69
N GLN A 59 -5.48 -0.18 -6.36
CA GLN A 59 -5.19 -1.25 -7.32
C GLN A 59 -6.46 -1.98 -7.76
N LEU A 60 -7.38 -2.27 -6.84
CA LEU A 60 -8.67 -2.88 -7.14
C LEU A 60 -9.50 -1.97 -8.07
N MET A 61 -9.57 -0.68 -7.75
CA MET A 61 -10.29 0.30 -8.57
C MET A 61 -9.71 0.40 -9.98
N ALA A 62 -8.39 0.42 -10.12
CA ALA A 62 -7.72 0.43 -11.42
C ALA A 62 -8.03 -0.84 -12.23
N ARG A 63 -7.92 -2.03 -11.60
CA ARG A 63 -8.24 -3.32 -12.26
C ARG A 63 -9.70 -3.45 -12.69
N LEU A 64 -10.62 -2.89 -11.92
CA LEU A 64 -12.04 -2.86 -12.28
C LEU A 64 -12.32 -1.88 -13.43
N ALA A 65 -11.54 -0.78 -13.52
CA ALA A 65 -11.67 0.22 -14.58
C ALA A 65 -11.05 -0.24 -15.92
N ASP A 66 -9.93 -0.95 -15.88
CA ASP A 66 -9.17 -1.35 -17.08
C ASP A 66 -9.88 -2.45 -17.92
N GLY A 67 -10.85 -3.16 -17.34
CA GLY A 67 -11.62 -4.21 -18.03
C GLY A 67 -10.78 -5.45 -18.43
N PRO A 68 -11.42 -6.54 -18.88
CA PRO A 68 -10.72 -7.80 -19.21
C PRO A 68 -9.80 -7.72 -20.45
N ALA A 69 -9.95 -6.69 -21.31
CA ALA A 69 -9.25 -6.58 -22.59
C ALA A 69 -7.79 -6.11 -22.45
N THR A 70 -7.51 -5.21 -21.50
CA THR A 70 -6.16 -4.70 -21.22
C THR A 70 -5.32 -5.75 -20.47
N ALA A 71 -5.91 -6.47 -19.52
CA ALA A 71 -5.25 -7.56 -18.78
C ALA A 71 -4.75 -8.70 -19.71
N ALA A 72 -5.50 -9.01 -20.77
CA ALA A 72 -5.10 -10.00 -21.78
C ALA A 72 -3.90 -9.54 -22.64
N SER A 73 -3.84 -8.24 -22.94
CA SER A 73 -2.76 -7.64 -23.74
C SER A 73 -1.43 -7.57 -22.98
N VAL A 74 -1.45 -7.21 -21.69
CA VAL A 74 -0.26 -7.17 -20.83
C VAL A 74 0.28 -8.58 -20.56
N ARG A 75 -0.61 -9.57 -20.36
CA ARG A 75 -0.23 -10.98 -20.14
C ARG A 75 0.43 -11.59 -21.39
N SER A 76 -0.04 -11.22 -22.58
CA SER A 76 0.57 -11.63 -23.86
C SER A 76 1.93 -10.97 -24.10
N MET A 77 2.11 -9.74 -23.64
CA MET A 77 3.37 -8.98 -23.80
C MET A 77 4.46 -9.47 -22.84
N MET A 78 4.11 -9.85 -21.60
CA MET A 78 5.06 -10.49 -20.66
C MET A 78 5.43 -11.91 -21.07
N ALA A 79 4.52 -12.68 -21.67
CA ALA A 79 4.82 -14.02 -22.18
C ALA A 79 5.81 -14.01 -23.37
N ALA A 80 5.93 -12.87 -24.08
CA ALA A 80 6.88 -12.71 -25.19
C ALA A 80 8.32 -12.40 -24.74
N GLY A 81 8.54 -11.98 -23.49
CA GLY A 81 9.87 -11.69 -22.91
C GLY A 81 10.44 -12.89 -22.16
N GLY A 82 10.91 -13.90 -22.89
CA GLY A 82 11.41 -15.17 -22.32
C GLY A 82 12.70 -15.06 -21.51
N GLY A 83 12.83 -15.93 -20.48
CA GLY A 83 14.13 -16.28 -19.88
C GLY A 83 14.08 -16.84 -18.45
N ILE A 84 13.32 -16.21 -17.55
CA ILE A 84 13.24 -16.60 -16.12
C ILE A 84 11.84 -17.16 -15.76
N ALA A 85 10.96 -17.27 -16.76
CA ALA A 85 9.51 -17.39 -16.56
C ALA A 85 8.97 -18.81 -16.27
N THR A 86 9.77 -19.88 -16.36
CA THR A 86 9.23 -21.25 -16.29
C THR A 86 8.79 -21.68 -14.89
N SER A 87 9.46 -21.24 -13.82
CA SER A 87 9.10 -21.58 -12.44
C SER A 87 8.04 -20.65 -11.84
N THR A 88 8.05 -19.36 -12.22
CA THR A 88 7.01 -18.39 -11.79
C THR A 88 5.69 -18.61 -12.52
N ALA A 89 5.70 -19.09 -13.77
CA ALA A 89 4.48 -19.43 -14.51
C ALA A 89 3.71 -20.61 -13.86
N GLY A 90 4.41 -21.59 -13.30
CA GLY A 90 3.78 -22.73 -12.62
C GLY A 90 3.07 -22.33 -11.33
N LEU A 91 3.73 -21.52 -10.49
CA LEU A 91 3.12 -20.98 -9.26
C LEU A 91 1.94 -20.05 -9.56
N ALA A 92 2.09 -19.17 -10.57
CA ALA A 92 1.01 -18.28 -10.98
C ALA A 92 -0.20 -19.05 -11.53
N GLY A 93 0.03 -20.14 -12.28
CA GLY A 93 -1.03 -21.05 -12.74
C GLY A 93 -1.75 -21.73 -11.58
N LEU A 94 -1.01 -22.27 -10.61
CA LEU A 94 -1.61 -22.91 -9.43
C LEU A 94 -2.42 -21.92 -8.57
N VAL A 95 -1.94 -20.68 -8.42
CA VAL A 95 -2.69 -19.61 -7.75
C VAL A 95 -3.95 -19.24 -8.53
N GLN A 96 -3.88 -19.17 -9.86
CA GLN A 96 -5.04 -18.90 -10.72
C GLN A 96 -6.12 -19.98 -10.56
N ASP A 97 -5.72 -21.25 -10.54
CA ASP A 97 -6.64 -22.39 -10.42
C ASP A 97 -7.35 -22.41 -9.06
N HIS A 98 -6.66 -22.01 -8.00
CA HIS A 98 -7.21 -21.94 -6.64
C HIS A 98 -7.79 -20.57 -6.25
N LEU A 99 -7.76 -19.59 -7.14
CA LEU A 99 -8.17 -18.22 -6.85
C LEU A 99 -9.60 -18.11 -6.30
N PRO A 100 -10.62 -18.83 -6.84
CA PRO A 100 -11.97 -18.79 -6.28
C PRO A 100 -12.04 -19.31 -4.83
N ALA A 101 -11.26 -20.35 -4.50
CA ALA A 101 -11.20 -20.89 -3.15
C ALA A 101 -10.51 -19.92 -2.19
N ILE A 102 -9.43 -19.26 -2.63
CA ILE A 102 -8.73 -18.23 -1.84
C ILE A 102 -9.67 -17.06 -1.52
N VAL A 103 -10.36 -16.52 -2.53
CA VAL A 103 -11.30 -15.40 -2.34
C VAL A 103 -12.48 -15.83 -1.48
N GLY A 104 -13.01 -17.04 -1.68
CA GLY A 104 -14.10 -17.58 -0.87
C GLY A 104 -13.73 -17.74 0.61
N ALA A 105 -12.55 -18.31 0.89
CA ALA A 105 -12.04 -18.45 2.25
C ALA A 105 -11.76 -17.09 2.91
N TRP A 106 -11.12 -16.17 2.17
CA TRP A 106 -10.90 -14.81 2.63
C TRP A 106 -12.22 -14.10 2.96
N ALA A 107 -13.21 -14.15 2.07
CA ALA A 107 -14.50 -13.51 2.25
C ALA A 107 -15.24 -14.07 3.48
N LEU A 108 -15.21 -15.38 3.67
CA LEU A 108 -15.79 -16.04 4.85
C LEU A 108 -15.13 -15.55 6.14
N CYS A 109 -13.80 -15.55 6.21
CA CYS A 109 -13.06 -15.05 7.38
C CYS A 109 -13.35 -13.57 7.65
N ALA A 110 -13.30 -12.73 6.62
CA ALA A 110 -13.60 -11.31 6.72
C ALA A 110 -15.03 -11.07 7.22
N LEU A 111 -16.00 -11.84 6.73
CA LEU A 111 -17.41 -11.73 7.12
C LEU A 111 -17.65 -12.19 8.56
N LEU A 112 -16.99 -13.25 9.02
CA LEU A 112 -17.02 -13.68 10.42
C LEU A 112 -16.40 -12.63 11.35
N MET A 113 -15.25 -12.07 10.98
CA MET A 113 -14.59 -11.00 11.75
C MET A 113 -15.42 -9.71 11.78
N ALA A 114 -15.99 -9.30 10.64
CA ALA A 114 -16.89 -8.17 10.54
C ALA A 114 -18.16 -8.39 11.36
N GLY A 115 -18.76 -9.58 11.31
CA GLY A 115 -19.91 -9.95 12.11
C GLY A 115 -19.61 -9.84 13.61
N ARG A 116 -18.47 -10.38 14.06
CA ARG A 116 -18.02 -10.25 15.45
C ARG A 116 -17.82 -8.78 15.86
N MET A 117 -17.25 -7.95 14.96
CA MET A 117 -17.10 -6.51 15.18
C MET A 117 -18.45 -5.80 15.32
N LEU A 118 -19.40 -6.08 14.42
CA LEU A 118 -20.75 -5.51 14.45
C LEU A 118 -21.52 -5.92 15.71
N LEU A 119 -21.39 -7.18 16.14
CA LEU A 119 -21.95 -7.65 17.41
C LEU A 119 -21.34 -6.90 18.59
N GLY A 120 -20.03 -6.64 18.59
CA GLY A 120 -19.36 -5.83 19.59
C GLY A 120 -19.88 -4.39 19.63
N LEU A 121 -20.03 -3.75 18.47
CA LEU A 121 -20.60 -2.40 18.37
C LEU A 121 -22.07 -2.35 18.82
N ALA A 122 -22.87 -3.35 18.46
CA ALA A 122 -24.25 -3.48 18.90
C ALA A 122 -24.35 -3.70 20.41
N TRP A 123 -23.46 -4.51 20.99
CA TRP A 123 -23.35 -4.71 22.43
C TRP A 123 -23.00 -3.42 23.16
N ILE A 124 -22.01 -2.65 22.68
CA ILE A 124 -21.66 -1.32 23.22
C ILE A 124 -22.86 -0.38 23.16
N GLY A 125 -23.58 -0.37 22.02
CA GLY A 125 -24.78 0.47 21.84
C GLY A 125 -25.89 0.10 22.82
N ARG A 126 -26.12 -1.19 23.04
CA ARG A 126 -27.08 -1.70 24.03
C ARG A 126 -26.66 -1.38 25.47
N ALA A 127 -25.44 -1.75 25.86
CA ALA A 127 -24.90 -1.48 27.19
C ALA A 127 -24.85 0.02 27.51
N GLY A 128 -24.70 0.88 26.50
CA GLY A 128 -24.74 2.34 26.67
C GLY A 128 -26.14 2.96 26.75
N ASN A 129 -27.18 2.20 26.41
CA ASN A 129 -28.59 2.61 26.48
C ASN A 129 -29.35 1.95 27.63
N GLU A 130 -28.86 0.83 28.16
CA GLU A 130 -29.42 0.24 29.39
C GLU A 130 -29.32 1.24 30.54
N ASP A 131 -30.37 1.28 31.37
CA ASP A 131 -30.43 1.98 32.67
C ASP A 131 -29.53 1.27 33.70
N SER A 132 -28.26 1.06 33.33
CA SER A 132 -27.21 0.67 34.27
C SER A 132 -27.15 1.73 35.36
N GLN A 133 -27.17 1.28 36.62
CA GLN A 133 -27.22 2.09 37.83
C GLN A 133 -26.42 3.39 37.64
N ALA A 134 -27.15 4.50 37.51
CA ALA A 134 -26.52 5.80 37.45
C ALA A 134 -25.75 5.98 38.77
N HIS A 135 -24.46 6.31 38.67
CA HIS A 135 -23.64 6.71 39.82
C HIS A 135 -23.46 8.23 39.76
N PRO A 136 -24.36 9.04 40.38
CA PRO A 136 -24.38 10.49 40.20
C PRO A 136 -23.07 11.15 40.67
N GLU A 137 -22.46 10.62 41.73
CA GLU A 137 -21.18 11.10 42.24
C GLU A 137 -20.05 10.88 41.22
N LEU A 138 -20.01 9.71 40.59
CA LEU A 138 -19.01 9.38 39.57
C LEU A 138 -19.21 10.22 38.30
N GLN A 139 -20.47 10.45 37.91
CA GLN A 139 -20.81 11.34 36.80
C GLN A 139 -20.38 12.79 37.10
N ARG A 140 -20.67 13.32 38.29
CA ARG A 140 -20.22 14.67 38.71
C ARG A 140 -18.71 14.84 38.66
N ARG A 141 -17.95 13.82 39.10
CA ARG A 141 -16.48 13.81 39.01
C ARG A 141 -16.00 13.79 37.57
N LEU A 142 -16.62 12.96 36.73
CA LEU A 142 -16.30 12.90 35.31
C LEU A 142 -16.57 14.25 34.62
N ASP A 143 -17.70 14.88 34.91
CA ASP A 143 -18.09 16.17 34.33
C ASP A 143 -17.08 17.26 34.69
N ALA A 144 -16.66 17.35 35.96
CA ALA A 144 -15.63 18.28 36.42
C ALA A 144 -14.27 18.04 35.72
N LEU A 145 -13.89 16.78 35.50
CA LEU A 145 -12.69 16.44 34.72
C LEU A 145 -12.86 16.79 33.25
N ALA A 146 -14.01 16.49 32.64
CA ALA A 146 -14.27 16.77 31.23
C ALA A 146 -14.18 18.28 30.95
N GLU A 147 -14.69 19.11 31.87
CA GLU A 147 -14.56 20.57 31.83
C GLU A 147 -13.10 21.01 31.88
N ARG A 148 -12.29 20.47 32.81
CA ARG A 148 -10.83 20.72 32.88
C ARG A 148 -10.09 20.29 31.61
N PHE A 149 -10.56 19.25 30.92
CA PHE A 149 -10.03 18.81 29.64
C PHE A 149 -10.51 19.67 28.44
N GLY A 150 -11.44 20.59 28.64
CA GLY A 150 -12.03 21.42 27.58
C GLY A 150 -12.93 20.62 26.63
N ILE A 151 -13.61 19.59 27.15
CA ILE A 151 -14.51 18.74 26.36
C ILE A 151 -15.92 19.32 26.45
N GLY A 152 -16.37 20.02 25.40
CA GLY A 152 -17.68 20.68 25.37
C GLY A 152 -18.90 19.76 25.14
N ARG A 153 -18.69 18.45 25.03
CA ARG A 153 -19.78 17.46 24.83
C ARG A 153 -20.01 16.67 26.10
N ALA A 154 -21.25 16.29 26.35
CA ALA A 154 -21.61 15.46 27.49
C ALA A 154 -20.97 14.06 27.35
N VAL A 155 -20.08 13.72 28.30
CA VAL A 155 -19.48 12.38 28.41
C VAL A 155 -20.22 11.62 29.50
N ARG A 156 -20.74 10.44 29.18
CA ARG A 156 -21.47 9.62 30.16
C ARG A 156 -20.55 8.58 30.78
N VAL A 157 -20.66 8.35 32.09
CA VAL A 157 -20.05 7.18 32.74
C VAL A 157 -21.11 6.11 32.99
N ARG A 158 -20.73 4.84 32.81
CA ARG A 158 -21.55 3.68 33.18
C ARG A 158 -20.71 2.65 33.91
N VAL A 159 -21.29 2.03 34.93
CA VAL A 159 -20.66 0.94 35.66
C VAL A 159 -21.26 -0.38 35.20
N LEU A 160 -20.42 -1.30 34.75
CA LEU A 160 -20.83 -2.60 34.23
C LEU A 160 -20.21 -3.71 35.09
N ALA A 161 -21.01 -4.73 35.40
CA ALA A 161 -20.54 -5.87 36.19
C ALA A 161 -19.65 -6.83 35.38
N ASN A 162 -19.89 -6.96 34.07
CA ASN A 162 -19.30 -7.99 33.22
C ASN A 162 -18.22 -7.46 32.25
N ILE A 163 -17.41 -6.49 32.70
CA ILE A 163 -16.25 -6.00 31.95
C ILE A 163 -14.99 -6.04 32.81
N GLN A 164 -13.84 -6.28 32.18
CA GLN A 164 -12.56 -6.48 32.88
C GLN A 164 -11.67 -5.22 32.88
N SER A 165 -11.83 -4.36 31.88
CA SER A 165 -11.11 -3.10 31.76
C SER A 165 -12.08 -1.98 31.43
N PRO A 166 -11.73 -0.71 31.69
CA PRO A 166 -12.48 0.43 31.18
C PRO A 166 -12.58 0.37 29.65
N ILE A 167 -13.72 0.80 29.12
CA ILE A 167 -13.97 0.89 27.68
C ILE A 167 -14.52 2.28 27.37
N THR A 168 -13.82 3.02 26.53
CA THR A 168 -14.28 4.30 25.98
C THR A 168 -14.84 4.09 24.57
N ALA A 169 -16.09 4.48 24.35
CA ALA A 169 -16.77 4.33 23.06
C ALA A 169 -17.73 5.49 22.73
N GLY A 170 -18.21 5.55 21.49
CA GLY A 170 -19.23 6.51 21.06
C GLY A 170 -18.67 7.82 20.50
N TRP A 171 -19.11 8.17 19.29
CA TRP A 171 -18.60 9.34 18.56
C TRP A 171 -19.28 10.67 18.92
N LEU A 172 -20.61 10.72 18.77
CA LEU A 172 -21.47 11.85 19.09
C LEU A 172 -21.71 11.98 20.60
N LYS A 173 -21.97 10.85 21.26
CA LYS A 173 -22.28 10.76 22.70
C LYS A 173 -21.26 9.81 23.35
N PRO A 174 -20.05 10.29 23.66
CA PRO A 174 -19.01 9.45 24.23
C PRO A 174 -19.46 8.88 25.59
N ILE A 175 -19.15 7.61 25.79
CA ILE A 175 -19.47 6.84 26.98
C ILE A 175 -18.20 6.13 27.47
N ILE A 176 -17.94 6.25 28.77
CA ILE A 176 -16.87 5.55 29.48
C ILE A 176 -17.53 4.49 30.35
N MET A 177 -17.28 3.23 30.02
CA MET A 177 -17.76 2.08 30.76
C MET A 177 -16.67 1.61 31.71
N ILE A 178 -17.00 1.43 32.99
CA ILE A 178 -16.04 1.11 34.05
C ILE A 178 -16.47 -0.18 34.73
N PRO A 179 -15.55 -1.14 34.95
CA PRO A 179 -15.84 -2.33 35.75
C PRO A 179 -16.35 -1.96 37.15
N ALA A 180 -17.39 -2.66 37.62
CA ALA A 180 -17.88 -2.51 39.00
C ALA A 180 -16.77 -2.74 40.05
N SER A 181 -15.80 -3.59 39.74
CA SER A 181 -14.61 -3.82 40.58
C SER A 181 -13.77 -2.54 40.77
N LEU A 182 -13.58 -1.73 39.72
CA LEU A 182 -12.85 -0.47 39.82
C LEU A 182 -13.66 0.57 40.59
N ALA A 183 -14.96 0.67 40.33
CA ALA A 183 -15.84 1.62 41.01
C ALA A 183 -15.92 1.36 42.53
N THR A 184 -15.74 0.10 42.97
CA THR A 184 -15.88 -0.30 44.38
C THR A 184 -14.56 -0.48 45.12
N ARG A 185 -13.48 -0.90 44.44
CA ARG A 185 -12.21 -1.27 45.09
C ARG A 185 -11.08 -0.28 44.87
N MET A 186 -11.16 0.57 43.84
CA MET A 186 -10.09 1.53 43.56
C MET A 186 -10.24 2.79 44.42
N PRO A 187 -9.16 3.28 45.07
CA PRO A 187 -9.18 4.58 45.73
C PRO A 187 -9.66 5.69 44.79
N THR A 188 -10.43 6.64 45.33
CA THR A 188 -11.09 7.69 44.53
C THR A 188 -10.10 8.57 43.77
N ASP A 189 -8.93 8.80 44.35
CA ASP A 189 -7.86 9.56 43.72
C ASP A 189 -7.28 8.82 42.51
N LEU A 190 -7.04 7.51 42.63
CA LEU A 190 -6.54 6.68 41.52
C LEU A 190 -7.60 6.49 40.43
N LEU A 191 -8.88 6.36 40.81
CA LEU A 191 -9.98 6.28 39.86
C LEU A 191 -10.11 7.57 39.03
N GLU A 192 -9.96 8.75 39.65
CA GLU A 192 -9.94 10.03 38.94
C GLU A 192 -8.77 10.11 37.94
N ALA A 193 -7.60 9.56 38.29
CA ALA A 193 -6.46 9.52 37.38
C ALA A 193 -6.71 8.60 36.17
N LEU A 194 -7.40 7.48 36.39
CA LEU A 194 -7.83 6.59 35.31
C LEU A 194 -8.92 7.22 34.43
N LEU A 195 -9.89 7.93 35.02
CA LEU A 195 -10.90 8.70 34.28
C LEU A 195 -10.26 9.78 33.41
N ALA A 196 -9.22 10.46 33.90
CA ALA A 196 -8.46 11.43 33.11
C ALA A 196 -7.76 10.78 31.91
N HIS A 197 -7.26 9.55 32.04
CA HIS A 197 -6.73 8.76 30.93
C HIS A 197 -7.82 8.40 29.90
N GLU A 198 -8.98 7.93 30.33
CA GLU A 198 -10.11 7.66 29.43
C GLU A 198 -10.63 8.92 28.73
N LEU A 199 -10.71 10.05 29.44
CA LEU A 199 -11.06 11.35 28.87
C LEU A 199 -10.03 11.83 27.83
N ALA A 200 -8.76 11.45 27.97
CA ALA A 200 -7.75 11.72 26.95
C ALA A 200 -8.10 11.03 25.62
N HIS A 201 -8.58 9.79 25.65
CA HIS A 201 -9.07 9.08 24.46
C HIS A 201 -10.31 9.75 23.88
N VAL A 202 -11.26 10.20 24.72
CA VAL A 202 -12.44 10.96 24.27
C VAL A 202 -12.01 12.24 23.56
N LYS A 203 -11.15 13.05 24.17
CA LYS A 203 -10.64 14.31 23.61
C LYS A 203 -9.94 14.10 22.27
N ARG A 204 -9.18 13.01 22.12
CA ARG A 204 -8.45 12.68 20.90
C ARG A 204 -9.26 11.94 19.85
N MET A 205 -10.53 11.60 20.13
CA MET A 205 -11.40 10.87 19.19
C MET A 205 -10.84 9.50 18.81
N ASP A 206 -10.14 8.83 19.75
CA ASP A 206 -9.41 7.60 19.46
C ASP A 206 -10.32 6.44 18.99
N TYR A 207 -11.62 6.51 19.23
CA TYR A 207 -12.60 5.57 18.71
C TYR A 207 -12.60 5.52 17.16
N VAL A 208 -12.38 6.64 16.45
CA VAL A 208 -12.34 6.65 14.97
C VAL A 208 -11.17 5.81 14.49
N VAL A 209 -10.03 6.03 15.12
CA VAL A 209 -8.79 5.34 14.77
C VAL A 209 -8.90 3.86 15.12
N ASN A 210 -9.51 3.50 16.25
CA ASN A 210 -9.84 2.12 16.58
C ASN A 210 -10.75 1.47 15.52
N LEU A 211 -11.79 2.17 15.06
CA LEU A 211 -12.69 1.64 14.03
C LEU A 211 -11.94 1.39 12.71
N VAL A 212 -11.11 2.34 12.28
CA VAL A 212 -10.26 2.18 11.09
C VAL A 212 -9.28 1.04 11.28
N GLN A 213 -8.61 0.92 12.44
CA GLN A 213 -7.71 -0.18 12.74
C GLN A 213 -8.41 -1.54 12.64
N HIS A 214 -9.60 -1.69 13.24
CA HIS A 214 -10.36 -2.93 13.16
C HIS A 214 -10.84 -3.24 11.75
N LEU A 215 -11.23 -2.24 10.95
CA LEU A 215 -11.57 -2.44 9.55
C LEU A 215 -10.36 -2.95 8.76
N VAL A 216 -9.19 -2.34 8.94
CA VAL A 216 -7.95 -2.75 8.28
C VAL A 216 -7.54 -4.15 8.71
N GLU A 217 -7.56 -4.46 10.01
CA GLU A 217 -7.27 -5.79 10.55
C GLU A 217 -8.28 -6.85 10.08
N THR A 218 -9.53 -6.47 9.80
CA THR A 218 -10.56 -7.38 9.29
C THR A 218 -10.35 -7.72 7.81
N VAL A 219 -10.02 -6.72 6.99
CA VAL A 219 -9.80 -6.91 5.54
C VAL A 219 -8.46 -7.58 5.28
N LEU A 220 -7.42 -7.22 6.03
CA LEU A 220 -6.03 -7.64 5.83
C LEU A 220 -5.53 -8.56 6.95
N PHE A 221 -6.43 -9.36 7.53
CA PHE A 221 -6.18 -10.22 8.69
C PHE A 221 -5.03 -11.21 8.50
N TYR A 222 -4.73 -11.59 7.26
CA TYR A 222 -3.68 -12.54 6.94
C TYR A 222 -2.27 -11.93 6.96
N HIS A 223 -2.15 -10.60 7.02
CA HIS A 223 -0.88 -9.91 6.79
C HIS A 223 -0.13 -9.54 8.09
N PRO A 224 1.06 -10.11 8.38
CA PRO A 224 1.77 -9.86 9.64
C PRO A 224 2.23 -8.41 9.83
N ALA A 225 2.65 -7.72 8.75
CA ALA A 225 3.03 -6.31 8.84
C ALA A 225 1.86 -5.41 9.29
N VAL A 226 0.62 -5.68 8.86
CA VAL A 226 -0.56 -4.91 9.28
C VAL A 226 -0.78 -5.04 10.79
N TRP A 227 -0.70 -6.28 11.31
CA TRP A 227 -0.76 -6.53 12.75
C TRP A 227 0.33 -5.81 13.52
N TRP A 228 1.55 -5.80 13.00
CA TRP A 228 2.68 -5.10 13.60
C TRP A 228 2.46 -3.57 13.60
N ILE A 229 2.10 -2.96 12.47
CA ILE A 229 1.81 -1.52 12.37
C ILE A 229 0.66 -1.14 13.31
N SER A 230 -0.43 -1.91 13.31
CA SER A 230 -1.57 -1.65 14.18
C SER A 230 -1.21 -1.75 15.67
N ARG A 231 -0.29 -2.66 16.05
CA ARG A 231 0.28 -2.71 17.40
C ARG A 231 1.08 -1.46 17.73
N GLN A 232 1.86 -0.92 16.79
CA GLN A 232 2.57 0.36 17.00
C GLN A 232 1.57 1.52 17.20
N VAL A 233 0.51 1.60 16.40
CA VAL A 233 -0.54 2.63 16.56
C VAL A 233 -1.17 2.55 17.95
N ARG A 234 -1.50 1.34 18.43
CA ARG A 234 -2.01 1.12 19.79
C ARG A 234 -1.00 1.58 20.85
N ALA A 235 0.23 1.08 20.78
CA ALA A 235 1.26 1.39 21.77
C ALA A 235 1.52 2.89 21.86
N GLU A 236 1.69 3.59 20.73
CA GLU A 236 1.94 5.03 20.71
C GLU A 236 0.72 5.84 21.18
N ARG A 237 -0.51 5.38 20.89
CA ARG A 237 -1.75 6.00 21.39
C ARG A 237 -1.80 6.01 22.92
N GLU A 238 -1.51 4.88 23.57
CA GLU A 238 -1.53 4.78 25.02
C GLU A 238 -0.55 5.78 25.66
N LYS A 239 0.66 5.94 25.07
CA LYS A 239 1.65 6.93 25.57
C LYS A 239 1.14 8.36 25.43
N ILE A 240 0.44 8.68 24.35
CA ILE A 240 -0.13 10.03 24.14
C ILE A 240 -1.28 10.27 25.14
N ALA A 241 -2.11 9.28 25.41
CA ALA A 241 -3.18 9.38 26.40
C ALA A 241 -2.60 9.58 27.81
N ASP A 242 -1.56 8.83 28.18
CA ASP A 242 -0.82 8.99 29.44
C ASP A 242 -0.24 10.40 29.58
N ASP A 243 0.47 10.89 28.56
CA ASP A 243 1.05 12.23 28.54
C ASP A 243 -0.02 13.32 28.70
N LEU A 244 -1.19 13.14 28.08
CA LEU A 244 -2.29 14.10 28.14
C LEU A 244 -2.94 14.10 29.53
N ALA A 245 -3.20 12.92 30.09
CA ALA A 245 -3.77 12.77 31.42
C ALA A 245 -2.83 13.31 32.50
N ALA A 246 -1.54 12.95 32.44
CA ALA A 246 -0.52 13.42 33.38
C ALA A 246 -0.40 14.95 33.38
N ARG A 247 -0.47 15.60 32.21
CA ARG A 247 -0.45 17.07 32.10
C ARG A 247 -1.66 17.74 32.73
N HIS A 248 -2.87 17.19 32.56
CA HIS A 248 -4.09 17.80 33.12
C HIS A 248 -4.23 17.55 34.63
N LEU A 249 -3.72 16.41 35.11
CA LEU A 249 -3.71 16.09 36.54
C LEU A 249 -2.60 16.82 37.30
N GLY A 250 -1.48 17.14 36.65
CA GLY A 250 -0.28 17.69 37.30
C GLY A 250 0.53 16.67 38.10
N GLU A 251 0.07 15.41 38.19
CA GLU A 251 0.65 14.36 39.03
C GLU A 251 0.91 13.07 38.23
N PRO A 252 2.00 12.99 37.43
CA PRO A 252 2.31 11.80 36.62
C PRO A 252 2.45 10.51 37.44
N ARG A 253 2.95 10.62 38.69
CA ARG A 253 3.13 9.47 39.59
C ARG A 253 1.80 8.87 40.05
N ARG A 254 0.76 9.69 40.23
CA ARG A 254 -0.59 9.23 40.57
C ARG A 254 -1.18 8.40 39.45
N LEU A 255 -1.01 8.84 38.20
CA LEU A 255 -1.40 8.05 37.03
C LEU A 255 -0.64 6.72 36.95
N ALA A 256 0.68 6.74 37.15
CA ALA A 256 1.48 5.51 37.15
C ALA A 256 1.00 4.49 38.21
N ARG A 257 0.64 4.98 39.41
CA ARG A 257 0.06 4.15 40.47
C ARG A 257 -1.32 3.62 40.07
N ALA A 258 -2.18 4.45 39.49
CA ALA A 258 -3.50 4.02 39.01
C ALA A 258 -3.40 2.91 37.95
N LEU A 259 -2.47 3.05 36.98
CA LEU A 259 -2.21 2.01 35.97
C LEU A 259 -1.69 0.71 36.59
N SER A 260 -0.80 0.81 37.60
CA SER A 260 -0.31 -0.36 38.31
C SER A 260 -1.42 -1.07 39.10
N GLU A 261 -2.31 -0.34 39.77
CA GLU A 261 -3.45 -0.93 40.49
C GLU A 261 -4.48 -1.53 39.55
N LEU A 262 -4.75 -0.89 38.40
CA LEU A 262 -5.60 -1.44 37.35
C LEU A 262 -5.08 -2.81 36.89
N GLU A 263 -3.77 -2.89 36.58
CA GLU A 263 -3.16 -4.13 36.11
C GLU A 263 -3.22 -5.24 37.17
N LYS A 264 -2.95 -4.93 38.45
CA LYS A 264 -3.08 -5.88 39.56
C LYS A 264 -4.50 -6.47 39.64
N MET A 265 -5.52 -5.62 39.50
CA MET A 265 -6.92 -6.05 39.53
C MET A 265 -7.30 -6.90 38.30
N GLN A 266 -6.67 -6.66 37.13
CA GLN A 266 -6.88 -7.46 35.92
C GLN A 266 -6.20 -8.83 35.98
N PHE A 267 -4.98 -8.92 36.55
CA PHE A 267 -4.28 -10.19 36.70
C PHE A 267 -5.01 -11.18 37.61
N SER A 268 -5.74 -10.71 38.64
CA SER A 268 -6.56 -11.59 39.48
C SER A 268 -7.70 -12.29 38.72
N GLY A 269 -8.04 -11.87 37.50
CA GLY A 269 -9.06 -12.50 36.65
C GLY A 269 -8.51 -13.32 35.46
N ARG A 270 -7.20 -13.25 35.16
CA ARG A 270 -6.57 -13.93 34.00
C ARG A 270 -5.90 -15.24 34.45
N ASN A 271 -6.63 -16.35 34.39
CA ASN A 271 -6.01 -17.68 34.42
C ASN A 271 -5.32 -17.98 33.07
N LEU A 272 -4.01 -18.19 33.13
CA LEU A 272 -3.17 -18.90 32.15
C LEU A 272 -3.26 -18.45 30.67
N ALA A 273 -2.64 -17.31 30.36
CA ALA A 273 -2.01 -17.11 29.05
C ALA A 273 -0.86 -16.11 29.18
N LEU A 274 0.37 -16.63 29.15
CA LEU A 274 1.60 -15.83 29.13
C LEU A 274 1.68 -15.09 27.78
N GLY A 275 1.21 -13.84 27.76
CA GLY A 275 1.37 -12.92 26.64
C GLY A 275 2.38 -11.83 27.00
N ALA A 276 3.26 -11.50 26.06
CA ALA A 276 4.35 -10.51 26.18
C ALA A 276 3.90 -9.04 26.38
N ASP A 277 2.68 -8.80 26.89
CA ASP A 277 2.11 -7.46 27.05
C ASP A 277 2.68 -6.67 28.25
N GLY A 278 3.32 -7.36 29.22
CA GLY A 278 3.88 -6.70 30.41
C GLY A 278 4.95 -5.64 30.10
N GLY A 279 5.63 -5.76 28.95
CA GLY A 279 6.65 -4.78 28.53
C GLY A 279 6.08 -3.39 28.21
N ASP A 280 4.85 -3.31 27.69
CA ASP A 280 4.23 -2.03 27.33
C ASP A 280 3.85 -1.21 28.58
N LEU A 281 3.27 -1.86 29.59
CA LEU A 281 2.93 -1.21 30.87
C LEU A 281 4.19 -0.71 31.60
N VAL A 282 5.26 -1.51 31.64
CA VAL A 282 6.52 -1.11 32.27
C VAL A 282 7.11 0.12 31.57
N ASP A 283 7.10 0.15 30.23
CA ASP A 283 7.54 1.30 29.44
C ASP A 283 6.67 2.55 29.73
N ARG A 284 5.36 2.39 29.87
CA ARG A 284 4.42 3.48 30.26
C ARG A 284 4.71 4.03 31.65
N ILE A 285 4.82 3.17 32.66
CA ILE A 285 5.12 3.58 34.04
C ILE A 285 6.49 4.27 34.11
N ALA A 286 7.51 3.71 33.43
CA ALA A 286 8.85 4.29 33.40
C ALA A 286 8.83 5.72 32.84
N ARG A 287 8.08 5.98 31.75
CA ARG A 287 7.94 7.33 31.18
C ARG A 287 7.25 8.32 32.12
N LEU A 288 6.21 7.88 32.83
CA LEU A 288 5.48 8.73 33.77
C LEU A 288 6.32 9.10 34.99
N VAL A 289 7.17 8.18 35.47
CA VAL A 289 8.04 8.41 36.64
C VAL A 289 9.28 9.24 36.27
N ARG A 290 9.82 9.06 35.06
CA ARG A 290 10.99 9.77 34.55
C ARG A 290 10.70 10.40 33.18
N PRO A 291 10.03 11.56 33.14
CA PRO A 291 9.78 12.25 31.89
C PRO A 291 11.10 12.70 31.27
N GLN A 292 11.51 12.02 30.20
CA GLN A 292 12.70 12.40 29.45
C GLN A 292 12.44 13.70 28.68
N GLN A 293 13.28 14.71 28.87
CA GLN A 293 13.30 15.90 28.01
C GLN A 293 13.78 15.50 26.62
N ARG A 294 12.97 15.73 25.58
CA ARG A 294 13.28 15.33 24.21
C ARG A 294 13.61 16.56 23.36
N PRO A 295 14.72 16.55 22.59
CA PRO A 295 15.00 17.60 21.64
C PRO A 295 13.93 17.61 20.53
N ALA A 296 13.54 18.80 20.09
CA ALA A 296 12.59 18.97 18.99
C ALA A 296 13.21 18.45 17.69
N ALA A 297 12.70 17.32 17.18
CA ALA A 297 13.07 16.82 15.86
C ALA A 297 12.41 17.72 14.79
N TRP A 298 13.14 18.73 14.31
CA TRP A 298 12.69 19.68 13.29
C TRP A 298 12.45 19.04 11.90
N ASN A 299 12.92 17.81 11.68
CA ASN A 299 12.78 17.04 10.43
C ASN A 299 11.47 16.22 10.33
N ALA A 300 10.44 16.56 11.11
CA ALA A 300 9.25 15.73 11.34
C ALA A 300 8.30 15.51 10.15
N LEU A 301 8.49 16.20 9.02
CA LEU A 301 7.62 16.11 7.84
C LEU A 301 8.19 15.21 6.72
N LEU A 302 9.51 15.03 6.67
CA LEU A 302 10.19 14.18 5.68
C LEU A 302 9.69 12.71 5.65
N PRO A 303 9.44 12.03 6.78
CA PRO A 303 8.94 10.64 6.76
C PRO A 303 7.49 10.54 6.30
N LEU A 304 6.67 11.58 6.51
CA LEU A 304 5.26 11.61 6.11
C LEU A 304 5.13 11.71 4.57
N ILE A 305 6.01 12.52 3.95
CA ILE A 305 6.09 12.64 2.50
C ILE A 305 6.55 11.31 1.89
N LEU A 306 7.52 10.61 2.50
CA LEU A 306 8.03 9.33 1.97
C LEU A 306 6.96 8.23 1.95
N VAL A 307 6.14 8.10 3.01
CA VAL A 307 5.02 7.14 3.03
C VAL A 307 3.93 7.54 2.03
N ALA A 308 3.63 8.84 1.90
CA ALA A 308 2.63 9.34 0.97
C ALA A 308 3.06 9.16 -0.50
N THR A 309 4.33 9.39 -0.84
CA THR A 309 4.87 9.21 -2.20
C THR A 309 4.93 7.75 -2.61
N LEU A 310 5.17 6.83 -1.66
CA LEU A 310 5.14 5.41 -1.92
C LEU A 310 3.70 4.90 -2.09
N GLY A 311 2.72 5.44 -1.36
CA GLY A 311 1.29 5.17 -1.59
C GLY A 311 0.76 5.59 -2.97
N ALA A 312 1.49 6.41 -3.73
CA ALA A 312 1.17 6.81 -5.11
C ALA A 312 1.81 5.90 -6.17
N ALA A 313 2.72 5.00 -5.81
CA ALA A 313 3.31 4.02 -6.73
C ALA A 313 2.32 3.06 -7.44
N PRO A 314 1.12 2.70 -6.92
CA PRO A 314 0.15 1.93 -7.70
C PRO A 314 -0.37 2.70 -8.93
N LEU A 315 -0.39 4.04 -8.91
CA LEU A 315 -0.69 4.84 -10.10
C LEU A 315 0.43 4.74 -11.15
N LEU A 316 1.68 4.62 -10.72
CA LEU A 316 2.81 4.41 -11.62
C LEU A 316 2.82 3.00 -12.21
N GLN A 317 2.43 1.96 -11.45
CA GLN A 317 2.24 0.61 -12.00
C GLN A 317 1.13 0.54 -13.04
N ALA A 318 0.02 1.27 -12.83
CA ALA A 318 -1.04 1.40 -13.84
C ALA A 318 -0.56 2.19 -15.08
N SER A 319 0.35 3.17 -14.91
CA SER A 319 0.87 4.01 -15.99
C SER A 319 1.93 3.30 -16.84
N VAL A 320 2.80 2.49 -16.24
CA VAL A 320 3.83 1.71 -16.98
C VAL A 320 3.17 0.58 -17.80
N ALA A 321 1.96 0.16 -17.44
CA ALA A 321 1.15 -0.77 -18.22
C ALA A 321 0.42 -0.13 -19.42
N ASN A 322 0.47 1.21 -19.60
CA ASN A 322 -0.25 1.89 -20.67
C ASN A 322 0.62 2.90 -21.44
N PRO A 323 1.43 2.46 -22.43
CA PRO A 323 2.05 3.35 -23.40
C PRO A 323 1.11 3.70 -24.57
N ALA A 324 -0.21 3.59 -24.43
CA ALA A 324 -1.15 3.80 -25.53
C ALA A 324 -2.43 4.55 -25.11
N ALA A 325 -2.28 5.76 -24.57
CA ALA A 325 -3.36 6.73 -24.54
C ALA A 325 -3.01 7.92 -25.44
N GLY A 326 -3.19 7.71 -26.75
CA GLY A 326 -3.06 8.72 -27.77
C GLY A 326 -3.81 8.31 -29.03
N THR A 327 -5.14 8.50 -28.99
CA THR A 327 -6.08 8.90 -30.07
C THR A 327 -7.34 8.00 -30.10
N PRO A 328 -8.56 8.57 -30.11
CA PRO A 328 -9.79 7.83 -29.81
C PRO A 328 -10.28 6.99 -30.99
N SER A 329 -10.59 5.72 -30.72
CA SER A 329 -11.29 4.84 -31.65
C SER A 329 -12.80 5.06 -31.53
N ALA A 330 -13.41 5.54 -32.61
CA ALA A 330 -14.87 5.61 -32.73
C ALA A 330 -15.44 4.21 -32.99
N SER A 331 -16.37 3.84 -32.11
CA SER A 331 -17.22 2.67 -32.02
C SER A 331 -17.55 1.92 -33.33
N SER A 332 -17.46 0.60 -33.22
CA SER A 332 -17.98 -0.43 -34.10
C SER A 332 -19.50 -0.35 -34.33
N ALA A 333 -19.92 -0.55 -35.58
CA ALA A 333 -21.21 -1.15 -35.91
C ALA A 333 -20.97 -2.42 -36.73
N GLN A 334 -21.57 -3.50 -36.26
CA GLN A 334 -21.33 -4.89 -36.67
C GLN A 334 -22.11 -5.18 -37.97
N GLY A 335 -21.39 -5.58 -39.03
CA GLY A 335 -21.97 -6.02 -40.29
C GLY A 335 -21.24 -7.25 -40.82
N LYS A 336 -21.94 -8.40 -40.83
CA LYS A 336 -21.52 -9.68 -41.39
C LYS A 336 -21.12 -9.54 -42.87
N ARG A 337 -20.07 -10.31 -43.23
CA ARG A 337 -19.78 -10.91 -44.56
C ARG A 337 -19.78 -9.94 -45.76
N ASP A 338 -18.60 -9.68 -46.31
CA ASP A 338 -18.29 -10.23 -47.64
C ASP A 338 -16.80 -10.14 -47.97
N ALA A 339 -16.34 -11.12 -48.73
CA ALA A 339 -14.99 -11.19 -49.25
C ALA A 339 -14.73 -10.03 -50.21
N SER A 340 -13.76 -9.16 -49.89
CA SER A 340 -13.14 -8.33 -50.93
C SER A 340 -11.70 -7.96 -50.59
N ARG A 341 -10.82 -8.54 -51.41
CA ARG A 341 -9.42 -8.25 -51.74
C ARG A 341 -9.02 -6.77 -51.48
N VAL A 342 -8.23 -6.53 -50.42
CA VAL A 342 -7.46 -5.27 -50.28
C VAL A 342 -5.99 -5.57 -50.57
N THR A 343 -5.56 -5.16 -51.75
CA THR A 343 -4.14 -5.04 -52.12
C THR A 343 -3.49 -3.99 -51.22
N GLY A 344 -2.78 -4.45 -50.19
CA GLY A 344 -2.12 -3.58 -49.23
C GLY A 344 -0.83 -2.97 -49.78
N ASP A 345 -0.75 -1.64 -49.73
CA ASP A 345 0.52 -0.93 -49.83
C ASP A 345 1.38 -1.34 -48.62
N ARG A 346 2.63 -1.75 -48.84
CA ARG A 346 3.58 -2.14 -47.78
C ARG A 346 4.88 -1.38 -47.99
N GLN A 347 5.45 -0.82 -46.94
CA GLN A 347 6.77 -0.19 -47.02
C GLN A 347 7.87 -1.26 -47.10
N ALA A 348 9.04 -0.88 -47.63
CA ALA A 348 10.15 -1.80 -47.76
C ALA A 348 10.76 -2.11 -46.40
N VAL A 349 10.89 -3.41 -46.09
CA VAL A 349 11.40 -3.91 -44.79
C VAL A 349 12.63 -4.77 -45.05
N VAL A 350 13.66 -4.61 -44.22
CA VAL A 350 14.88 -5.44 -44.25
C VAL A 350 14.50 -6.91 -44.02
N ASP A 351 15.00 -7.82 -44.83
CA ASP A 351 14.93 -9.25 -44.50
C ASP A 351 16.16 -9.65 -43.69
N PHE A 352 16.05 -9.51 -42.37
CA PHE A 352 17.16 -9.78 -41.43
C PHE A 352 17.64 -11.24 -41.45
N ALA A 353 16.85 -12.18 -41.99
CA ALA A 353 17.29 -13.57 -42.18
C ALA A 353 18.41 -13.72 -43.22
N SER A 354 18.61 -12.70 -44.07
CA SER A 354 19.67 -12.64 -45.09
C SER A 354 20.92 -11.86 -44.66
N CYS A 355 20.92 -11.27 -43.45
CA CYS A 355 21.96 -10.34 -43.00
C CYS A 355 22.95 -11.00 -42.05
N SER A 356 24.26 -10.86 -42.33
CA SER A 356 25.30 -11.09 -41.32
C SER A 356 25.41 -9.87 -40.40
N LYS A 357 25.57 -10.09 -39.09
CA LYS A 357 25.76 -9.01 -38.11
C LYS A 357 27.05 -8.23 -38.46
N PRO A 358 27.03 -6.88 -38.46
CA PRO A 358 28.24 -6.07 -38.64
C PRO A 358 29.32 -6.45 -37.61
N ASN A 359 30.56 -6.66 -38.09
CA ASN A 359 31.69 -6.90 -37.20
C ASN A 359 32.12 -5.58 -36.55
N TYR A 360 32.42 -5.65 -35.25
CA TYR A 360 32.87 -4.51 -34.48
C TYR A 360 34.32 -4.13 -34.86
N PRO A 361 34.60 -2.91 -35.32
CA PRO A 361 35.96 -2.49 -35.65
C PRO A 361 36.90 -2.58 -34.44
N HIS A 362 38.03 -3.27 -34.59
CA HIS A 362 38.98 -3.49 -33.49
C HIS A 362 39.47 -2.18 -32.85
N GLU A 363 39.63 -1.10 -33.62
CA GLU A 363 40.03 0.21 -33.11
C GLU A 363 38.95 0.87 -32.23
N SER A 364 37.69 0.75 -32.61
CA SER A 364 36.56 1.25 -31.80
C SER A 364 36.34 0.40 -30.56
N LEU A 365 36.59 -0.92 -30.66
CA LEU A 365 36.54 -1.83 -29.52
C LEU A 365 37.62 -1.49 -28.49
N ALA A 366 38.85 -1.21 -28.94
CA ALA A 366 39.96 -0.81 -28.09
C ALA A 366 39.71 0.52 -27.35
N LYS A 367 38.85 1.37 -27.91
CA LYS A 367 38.46 2.67 -27.34
C LYS A 367 37.11 2.65 -26.61
N LEU A 368 36.45 1.49 -26.52
CA LEU A 368 35.14 1.29 -25.89
C LEU A 368 34.04 2.23 -26.45
N GLU A 369 34.09 2.50 -27.76
CA GLU A 369 33.21 3.46 -28.43
C GLU A 369 31.82 2.88 -28.69
N THR A 370 30.74 3.45 -28.17
CA THR A 370 29.37 2.98 -28.41
C THR A 370 28.52 4.05 -29.08
N GLY A 371 27.44 3.65 -29.77
CA GLY A 371 26.54 4.62 -30.38
C GLY A 371 25.52 4.03 -31.34
N THR A 372 24.57 4.85 -31.76
CA THR A 372 23.50 4.45 -32.68
C THR A 372 23.62 5.20 -33.99
N VAL A 373 23.75 4.47 -35.09
CA VAL A 373 23.79 5.02 -36.45
C VAL A 373 22.43 4.82 -37.13
N THR A 374 21.94 5.85 -37.82
CA THR A 374 20.75 5.77 -38.66
C THR A 374 21.15 5.87 -40.13
N LEU A 375 20.83 4.84 -40.89
CA LEU A 375 21.16 4.68 -42.30
C LEU A 375 19.90 4.80 -43.15
N ALA A 376 20.01 5.42 -44.32
CA ALA A 376 18.98 5.44 -45.35
C ALA A 376 19.42 4.58 -46.54
N PHE A 377 18.56 3.66 -46.95
CA PHE A 377 18.77 2.75 -48.07
C PHE A 377 17.73 3.01 -49.16
N ASP A 378 18.19 3.28 -50.37
CA ASP A 378 17.32 3.35 -51.54
C ASP A 378 17.13 1.94 -52.09
N ILE A 379 15.92 1.40 -51.97
CA ILE A 379 15.61 0.03 -52.37
C ILE A 379 14.97 0.05 -53.75
N THR A 380 15.51 -0.77 -54.64
CA THR A 380 15.00 -0.96 -56.00
C THR A 380 13.75 -1.85 -56.02
N VAL A 381 13.07 -1.89 -57.16
CA VAL A 381 11.87 -2.73 -57.34
C VAL A 381 12.12 -4.24 -57.17
N THR A 382 13.38 -4.68 -57.27
CA THR A 382 13.81 -6.08 -57.07
C THR A 382 14.17 -6.40 -55.61
N GLY A 383 14.21 -5.39 -54.73
CA GLY A 383 14.63 -5.55 -53.33
C GLY A 383 16.14 -5.40 -53.09
N ASP A 384 16.90 -5.00 -54.12
CA ASP A 384 18.32 -4.70 -54.01
C ASP A 384 18.55 -3.26 -53.53
N VAL A 385 19.63 -3.07 -52.76
CA VAL A 385 20.07 -1.75 -52.29
C VAL A 385 20.76 -1.00 -53.41
N GLY A 386 20.23 0.15 -53.81
CA GLY A 386 20.82 1.06 -54.78
C GLY A 386 21.83 2.03 -54.16
N SER A 387 21.46 2.71 -53.07
CA SER A 387 22.34 3.65 -52.36
C SER A 387 22.20 3.48 -50.84
N ALA A 388 23.29 3.69 -50.10
CA ALA A 388 23.36 3.59 -48.64
C ALA A 388 24.04 4.84 -48.07
N THR A 389 23.28 5.67 -47.35
CA THR A 389 23.77 6.94 -46.78
C THR A 389 23.55 7.02 -45.27
N VAL A 390 24.52 7.58 -44.55
CA VAL A 390 24.39 7.86 -43.12
C VAL A 390 23.54 9.13 -42.95
N LYS A 391 22.38 9.01 -42.30
CA LYS A 391 21.52 10.15 -41.97
C LYS A 391 21.81 10.71 -40.60
N LYS A 392 22.18 9.86 -39.65
CA LYS A 392 22.61 10.25 -38.30
C LYS A 392 23.79 9.40 -37.89
N SER A 393 24.91 10.05 -37.61
CA SER A 393 26.14 9.41 -37.14
C SER A 393 25.98 8.89 -35.71
N SER A 394 26.66 7.79 -35.40
CA SER A 394 26.84 7.26 -34.04
C SER A 394 27.80 8.10 -33.18
N GLY A 395 28.49 9.09 -33.79
CA GLY A 395 29.57 9.84 -33.15
C GLY A 395 30.96 9.30 -33.47
N HIS A 396 31.05 8.11 -34.07
CA HIS A 396 32.31 7.44 -34.41
C HIS A 396 32.30 6.98 -35.89
N PRO A 397 33.15 7.56 -36.76
CA PRO A 397 33.14 7.26 -38.20
C PRO A 397 33.34 5.79 -38.55
N LEU A 398 34.14 5.07 -37.75
CA LEU A 398 34.40 3.63 -37.95
C LEU A 398 33.16 2.77 -37.72
N LEU A 399 32.36 3.12 -36.70
CA LEU A 399 31.09 2.44 -36.39
C LEU A 399 30.02 2.72 -37.45
N ASP A 400 30.00 3.94 -37.98
CA ASP A 400 29.07 4.33 -39.04
C ASP A 400 29.35 3.56 -40.34
N GLU A 401 30.63 3.49 -40.74
CA GLU A 401 31.05 2.80 -41.95
C GLU A 401 30.90 1.27 -41.85
N ALA A 402 31.20 0.70 -40.67
CA ALA A 402 30.99 -0.72 -40.43
C ALA A 402 29.51 -1.13 -40.52
N ALA A 403 28.60 -0.31 -39.97
CA ALA A 403 27.17 -0.58 -40.07
C ALA A 403 26.65 -0.35 -41.50
N ARG A 404 27.11 0.71 -42.18
CA ARG A 404 26.71 1.03 -43.56
C ARG A 404 27.11 -0.07 -44.53
N SER A 405 28.37 -0.50 -44.49
CA SER A 405 28.90 -1.51 -45.41
C SER A 405 28.29 -2.89 -45.19
N ALA A 406 28.08 -3.31 -43.94
CA ALA A 406 27.50 -4.61 -43.63
C ALA A 406 26.00 -4.69 -43.98
N ILE A 407 25.22 -3.65 -43.64
CA ILE A 407 23.76 -3.65 -43.90
C ILE A 407 23.45 -3.40 -45.39
N ALA A 408 24.35 -2.75 -46.14
CA ALA A 408 24.22 -2.62 -47.60
C ALA A 408 24.24 -3.96 -48.34
N LEU A 409 24.77 -5.03 -47.74
CA LEU A 409 24.79 -6.38 -48.32
C LEU A 409 23.48 -7.16 -48.09
N CYS A 410 22.58 -6.64 -47.25
CA CYS A 410 21.30 -7.27 -46.94
C CYS A 410 20.33 -7.23 -48.12
N LYS A 411 19.45 -8.23 -48.21
CA LYS A 411 18.29 -8.19 -49.10
C LYS A 411 17.11 -7.52 -48.41
N PHE A 412 16.39 -6.70 -49.16
CA PHE A 412 15.21 -6.00 -48.67
C PHE A 412 13.97 -6.49 -49.41
N LYS A 413 12.84 -6.52 -48.71
CA LYS A 413 11.53 -6.71 -49.36
C LYS A 413 11.12 -5.35 -49.94
N PRO A 414 10.89 -5.23 -51.26
CA PRO A 414 10.57 -3.96 -51.88
C PRO A 414 9.22 -3.42 -51.39
N ALA A 415 9.04 -2.10 -51.45
CA ALA A 415 7.76 -1.50 -51.11
C ALA A 415 6.71 -1.88 -52.16
N LEU A 416 5.50 -2.19 -51.73
CA LEU A 416 4.36 -2.47 -52.59
C LEU A 416 3.46 -1.25 -52.63
N LYS A 417 3.06 -0.83 -53.83
CA LYS A 417 1.99 0.13 -54.06
C LYS A 417 0.97 -0.48 -55.01
N ARG A 418 -0.27 -0.67 -54.57
CA ARG A 418 -1.34 -1.40 -55.27
C ARG A 418 -0.89 -2.79 -55.76
N GLY A 419 -0.11 -3.49 -54.91
CA GLY A 419 0.41 -4.82 -55.20
C GLY A 419 1.57 -4.88 -56.22
N ARG A 420 2.09 -3.73 -56.70
CA ARG A 420 3.28 -3.66 -57.55
C ARG A 420 4.48 -3.16 -56.74
N ALA A 421 5.63 -3.79 -56.92
CA ALA A 421 6.88 -3.35 -56.30
C ALA A 421 7.28 -1.97 -56.84
N ILE A 422 7.58 -1.04 -55.94
CA ILE A 422 8.07 0.31 -56.24
C ILE A 422 9.42 0.53 -55.56
N ALA A 423 10.26 1.37 -56.17
CA ALA A 423 11.46 1.83 -55.51
C ALA A 423 11.09 2.76 -54.34
N SER A 424 11.77 2.60 -53.20
CA SER A 424 11.49 3.40 -51.99
C SER A 424 12.71 3.50 -51.10
N THR A 425 12.88 4.65 -50.44
CA THR A 425 13.89 4.82 -49.40
C THR A 425 13.37 4.29 -48.06
N THR A 426 14.13 3.43 -47.38
CA THR A 426 13.85 2.96 -46.02
C THR A 426 14.96 3.39 -45.06
N TYR A 427 14.63 3.47 -43.77
CA TYR A 427 15.56 3.86 -42.72
C TYR A 427 15.82 2.70 -41.77
N VAL A 428 17.10 2.43 -41.48
CA VAL A 428 17.52 1.36 -40.56
C VAL A 428 18.38 1.98 -39.47
N GLN A 429 18.07 1.65 -38.21
CA GLN A 429 18.88 2.03 -37.07
C GLN A 429 19.67 0.82 -36.59
N TYR A 430 20.98 1.01 -36.38
CA TYR A 430 21.86 0.00 -35.81
C TYR A 430 22.50 0.54 -34.53
N VAL A 431 22.41 -0.25 -33.46
CA VAL A 431 22.91 0.11 -32.12
C VAL A 431 24.17 -0.70 -31.83
N TRP A 432 25.27 0.00 -31.58
CA TRP A 432 26.53 -0.59 -31.13
C TRP A 432 26.56 -0.65 -29.60
N THR A 433 26.54 -1.86 -29.05
CA THR A 433 26.73 -2.14 -27.62
C THR A 433 28.00 -2.95 -27.41
N LEU A 434 28.67 -2.74 -26.28
CA LEU A 434 29.72 -3.63 -25.79
C LEU A 434 29.02 -4.70 -24.94
N ASP A 435 29.21 -5.97 -25.30
CA ASP A 435 28.65 -7.12 -24.56
C ASP A 435 29.43 -7.41 -23.27
#